data_AF-A0A3D0XS07-F1
#
_entry.id   AF-A0A3D0XS07-F1
#
_cell.length_a   1.000
_cell.length_b   1.000
_cell.length_c   1.000
_cell.angle_alpha   90.00
_cell.angle_beta   90.00
_cell.angle_gamma   90.00
#
_symmetry.space_group_name_H-M   'P 1'
#
loop_
_entity.id
_entity.type
_entity.pdbx_description
1 polymer ?
#
loop_
_entity_poly.entity_id
_entity_poly.type
_entity_poly.pdbx_seq_one_letter_code
_entity_poly.pdbx_strand_id
1 'polypeptide(L)'
;MHDIWNPWHGCVKCSEGCAHCYLYYLDKTRDKSGAEIYKTKAGFTYPLQKNKKKSYKVKSGELLRVCMTSDFFLEEADAWREEAWEIMRQRPDVKFFLLTKRPQRILNCLPQGWGDGWENIMLNVTCENQARADERIPLLLDLPFKHKGIMCAPFIGPVSLHAYWRFGQIEQVVCWGENYDGARPCHFDWVKSLQAECVEHQTTFGFIET
;
A
#
# COMPACT_ATOMS: atom_id res chain seq x y z
N MET A 1 10.60 -0.07 -13.87
CA MET A 1 10.53 -0.07 -12.40
C MET A 1 10.91 -1.47 -11.92
N HIS A 2 11.96 -1.56 -11.11
CA HIS A 2 12.47 -2.82 -10.53
C HIS A 2 11.96 -3.06 -9.10
N ASP A 3 11.20 -2.10 -8.58
CA ASP A 3 10.78 -1.94 -7.18
C ASP A 3 9.26 -2.11 -6.99
N ILE A 4 8.56 -2.58 -8.02
CA ILE A 4 7.11 -2.80 -7.99
C ILE A 4 6.80 -4.25 -8.32
N TRP A 5 5.92 -4.84 -7.53
CA TRP A 5 5.31 -6.13 -7.84
C TRP A 5 3.79 -6.01 -7.89
N ASN A 6 3.22 -6.15 -9.08
CA ASN A 6 1.77 -6.18 -9.29
C ASN A 6 1.34 -7.61 -9.62
N PRO A 7 0.96 -8.44 -8.63
CA PRO A 7 0.53 -9.81 -8.89
C PRO A 7 -0.79 -9.85 -9.67
N TRP A 8 -1.66 -8.87 -9.46
CA TRP A 8 -2.88 -8.62 -10.23
C TRP A 8 -3.00 -7.12 -10.55
N HIS A 9 -3.93 -6.82 -11.44
CA HIS A 9 -4.21 -5.48 -11.93
C HIS A 9 -5.72 -5.22 -11.89
N GLY A 10 -6.11 -3.94 -11.85
CA GLY A 10 -7.49 -3.50 -11.74
C GLY A 10 -7.92 -3.34 -10.28
N CYS A 11 -8.98 -2.58 -10.03
CA CYS A 11 -9.49 -2.36 -8.68
C CYS A 11 -11.00 -2.04 -8.68
N VAL A 12 -11.60 -2.05 -7.49
CA VAL A 12 -12.92 -1.46 -7.24
C VAL A 12 -12.73 -0.14 -6.49
N LYS A 13 -13.37 0.95 -6.91
CA LYS A 13 -13.30 2.22 -6.16
C LYS A 13 -14.04 2.08 -4.82
N CYS A 14 -13.43 2.53 -3.72
CA CYS A 14 -13.98 2.32 -2.37
C CYS A 14 -14.00 3.58 -1.47
N SER A 15 -13.49 4.71 -1.95
CA SER A 15 -13.47 5.97 -1.22
C SER A 15 -13.46 7.17 -2.16
N GLU A 16 -13.67 8.35 -1.59
CA GLU A 16 -13.48 9.65 -2.21
C GLU A 16 -12.07 9.85 -2.77
N GLY A 17 -11.06 9.14 -2.24
CA GLY A 17 -9.70 9.10 -2.79
C GLY A 17 -9.59 8.40 -4.14
N CYS A 18 -10.58 7.60 -4.52
CA CYS A 18 -10.58 6.90 -5.81
C CYS A 18 -11.16 7.73 -6.95
N ALA A 19 -11.67 8.94 -6.68
CA ALA A 19 -12.32 9.81 -7.67
C ALA A 19 -11.41 10.02 -8.90
N HIS A 20 -10.17 10.47 -8.68
CA HIS A 20 -9.16 10.74 -9.72
C HIS A 20 -8.00 9.71 -9.71
N CYS A 21 -8.34 8.44 -9.53
CA CYS A 21 -7.35 7.38 -9.45
C CYS A 21 -6.49 7.27 -10.73
N TYR A 22 -5.17 7.40 -10.59
CA TYR A 22 -4.23 7.33 -11.72
C TYR A 22 -4.31 6.02 -12.51
N LEU A 23 -4.60 4.90 -11.84
CA LEU A 23 -4.74 3.60 -12.51
C LEU A 23 -5.84 3.66 -13.57
N TYR A 24 -7.03 4.13 -13.16
CA TYR A 24 -8.17 4.27 -14.06
C TYR A 24 -7.89 5.25 -15.18
N TYR A 25 -7.19 6.36 -14.89
CA TYR A 25 -6.77 7.30 -15.91
C TYR A 25 -5.84 6.62 -16.94
N LEU A 26 -4.76 5.99 -16.48
CA LEU A 26 -3.77 5.35 -17.34
C LEU A 26 -4.35 4.20 -18.16
N ASP A 27 -5.25 3.41 -17.60
CA ASP A 27 -5.91 2.34 -18.34
C ASP A 27 -6.84 2.90 -19.41
N LYS A 28 -7.59 3.97 -19.09
CA LYS A 28 -8.42 4.67 -20.07
C LYS A 28 -7.59 5.21 -21.24
N THR A 29 -6.39 5.73 -21.00
CA THR A 29 -5.49 6.19 -22.09
C THR A 29 -4.97 5.06 -22.99
N ARG A 30 -5.16 3.80 -22.59
CA ARG A 30 -4.77 2.59 -23.34
C ARG A 30 -5.98 1.79 -23.80
N ASP A 31 -7.16 2.40 -23.84
CA ASP A 31 -8.43 1.75 -24.20
C ASP A 31 -8.77 0.53 -23.33
N LYS A 32 -8.37 0.58 -22.05
CA LYS A 32 -8.67 -0.44 -21.03
C LYS A 32 -9.52 0.12 -19.90
N SER A 33 -10.16 -0.77 -19.16
CA SER A 33 -10.92 -0.43 -17.95
C SER A 33 -10.12 -0.76 -16.71
N GLY A 34 -9.87 0.23 -15.84
CA GLY A 34 -9.27 -0.02 -14.52
C GLY A 34 -10.16 -0.82 -13.56
N ALA A 35 -11.43 -1.06 -13.92
CA ALA A 35 -12.33 -1.95 -13.19
C ALA A 35 -12.18 -3.43 -13.63
N GLU A 36 -11.46 -3.71 -14.71
CA GLU A 36 -11.19 -5.08 -15.13
C GLU A 36 -10.10 -5.68 -14.25
N ILE A 37 -10.49 -6.58 -13.35
CA ILE A 37 -9.58 -7.21 -12.39
C ILE A 37 -9.09 -8.55 -12.93
N TYR A 38 -7.77 -8.71 -13.04
CA TYR A 38 -7.16 -9.94 -13.54
C TYR A 38 -5.78 -10.23 -12.92
N LYS A 39 -5.46 -11.53 -12.80
CA LYS A 39 -4.13 -12.03 -12.43
C LYS A 39 -3.13 -11.69 -13.53
N THR A 40 -2.00 -11.07 -13.19
CA THR A 40 -0.97 -10.76 -14.20
C THR A 40 -0.17 -12.02 -14.53
N LYS A 41 -0.05 -12.39 -15.81
CA LYS A 41 0.67 -13.62 -16.17
C LYS A 41 2.17 -13.57 -15.84
N ALA A 42 2.85 -12.53 -16.33
CA ALA A 42 4.29 -12.37 -16.12
C ALA A 42 4.63 -11.69 -14.79
N GLY A 43 3.73 -10.85 -14.26
CA GLY A 43 3.96 -10.09 -13.04
C GLY A 43 3.80 -10.92 -11.77
N PHE A 44 2.91 -11.93 -11.77
CA PHE A 44 2.56 -12.70 -10.58
C PHE A 44 3.77 -13.32 -9.89
N THR A 45 4.68 -13.94 -10.63
CA THR A 45 5.86 -14.61 -10.06
C THR A 45 7.12 -13.73 -10.03
N TYR A 46 7.00 -12.41 -10.22
CA TYR A 46 8.15 -11.50 -10.34
C TYR A 46 9.22 -11.66 -9.23
N PRO A 47 8.86 -11.75 -7.94
CA PRO A 47 9.85 -11.93 -6.87
C PRO A 47 10.65 -13.23 -7.00
N LEU A 48 10.13 -14.26 -7.68
CA LEU A 48 10.82 -15.53 -7.90
C LEU A 48 11.58 -15.59 -9.22
N GLN A 49 11.41 -14.60 -10.11
CA GLN A 49 12.07 -14.62 -11.41
C GLN A 49 13.59 -14.57 -11.28
N LYS A 50 14.27 -15.38 -12.09
CA LYS A 50 15.72 -15.45 -12.16
C LYS A 50 16.23 -14.92 -13.50
N ASN A 51 17.46 -14.41 -13.51
CA ASN A 51 18.15 -14.03 -14.74
C ASN A 51 18.85 -15.26 -15.38
N LYS A 52 19.55 -15.05 -16.51
CA LYS A 52 20.28 -16.11 -17.21
C LYS A 52 21.35 -16.81 -16.36
N LYS A 53 21.86 -16.14 -15.31
CA LYS A 53 22.85 -16.67 -14.36
C LYS A 53 22.21 -17.40 -13.17
N LYS A 54 20.90 -17.69 -13.23
CA LYS A 54 20.11 -18.33 -12.17
C LYS A 54 20.04 -17.56 -10.84
N SER A 55 20.45 -16.28 -10.80
CA SER A 55 20.24 -15.43 -9.63
C SER A 55 18.86 -14.77 -9.70
N TYR A 56 18.23 -14.52 -8.55
CA TYR A 56 16.98 -13.75 -8.50
C TYR A 56 17.17 -12.37 -9.13
N LYS A 57 16.16 -11.91 -9.86
CA LYS A 57 16.12 -10.55 -10.42
C LYS A 57 15.96 -9.52 -9.31
N VAL A 58 15.12 -9.83 -8.33
CA VAL A 58 14.97 -9.05 -7.09
C VAL A 58 16.02 -9.52 -6.09
N LYS A 59 16.94 -8.64 -5.75
CA LYS A 59 18.08 -8.94 -4.87
C LYS A 59 17.62 -8.97 -3.40
N SER A 60 18.38 -9.70 -2.59
CA SER A 60 18.23 -9.65 -1.14
C SER A 60 18.41 -8.22 -0.63
N GLY A 61 17.54 -7.80 0.31
CA GLY A 61 17.49 -6.46 0.89
C GLY A 61 16.67 -5.45 0.09
N GLU A 62 16.22 -5.76 -1.12
CA GLU A 62 15.37 -4.86 -1.90
C GLU A 62 13.96 -4.76 -1.30
N LEU A 63 13.33 -3.60 -1.54
CA LEU A 63 11.94 -3.31 -1.19
C LEU A 63 11.07 -3.39 -2.45
N LEU A 64 9.99 -4.16 -2.38
CA LEU A 64 8.96 -4.22 -3.41
C LEU A 64 7.67 -3.57 -2.91
N ARG A 65 7.20 -2.56 -3.64
CA ARG A 65 5.86 -2.00 -3.46
C ARG A 65 4.85 -2.89 -4.17
N VAL A 66 3.90 -3.43 -3.41
CA VAL A 66 2.98 -4.46 -3.89
C VAL A 66 1.64 -3.84 -4.27
N CYS A 67 1.09 -4.26 -5.40
CA CYS A 67 -0.22 -3.80 -5.91
C CYS A 67 -0.29 -2.29 -6.19
N MET A 68 0.75 -1.69 -6.77
CA MET A 68 0.73 -0.32 -7.31
C MET A 68 -0.17 -0.17 -8.56
N THR A 69 -0.91 -1.19 -8.97
CA THR A 69 -2.00 -1.07 -9.97
C THR A 69 -3.23 -1.87 -9.55
N SER A 70 -3.42 -2.05 -8.24
CA SER A 70 -4.54 -2.79 -7.67
C SER A 70 -4.63 -2.53 -6.16
N ASP A 71 -5.27 -3.42 -5.40
CA ASP A 71 -5.22 -3.50 -3.94
C ASP A 71 -5.08 -4.97 -3.56
N PHE A 72 -4.23 -5.28 -2.57
CA PHE A 72 -3.91 -6.67 -2.23
C PHE A 72 -5.09 -7.42 -1.59
N PHE A 73 -6.03 -6.67 -1.00
CA PHE A 73 -7.17 -7.22 -0.25
C PHE A 73 -8.51 -7.10 -1.02
N LEU A 74 -8.46 -7.15 -2.36
CA LEU A 74 -9.65 -7.28 -3.23
C LEU A 74 -10.30 -8.66 -3.14
N GLU A 75 -11.61 -8.76 -3.33
CA GLU A 75 -12.39 -10.02 -3.25
C GLU A 75 -12.04 -10.91 -4.44
N GLU A 76 -11.93 -10.27 -5.59
CA GLU A 76 -11.57 -10.88 -6.86
C GLU A 76 -10.17 -11.49 -6.85
N ALA A 77 -9.31 -11.07 -5.92
CA ALA A 77 -7.97 -11.62 -5.75
C ALA A 77 -7.91 -12.81 -4.76
N ASP A 78 -9.01 -13.18 -4.09
CA ASP A 78 -9.04 -14.25 -3.09
C ASP A 78 -8.51 -15.58 -3.66
N ALA A 79 -8.87 -15.91 -4.90
CA ALA A 79 -8.44 -17.12 -5.58
C ALA A 79 -6.92 -17.18 -5.87
N TRP A 80 -6.19 -16.07 -5.77
CA TRP A 80 -4.76 -15.99 -6.09
C TRP A 80 -3.89 -15.58 -4.90
N ARG A 81 -4.50 -15.04 -3.83
CA ARG A 81 -3.78 -14.42 -2.72
C ARG A 81 -2.90 -15.42 -1.97
N GLU A 82 -3.39 -16.64 -1.75
CA GLU A 82 -2.61 -17.67 -1.04
C GLU A 82 -1.27 -17.95 -1.72
N GLU A 83 -1.27 -18.04 -3.05
CA GLU A 83 -0.04 -18.22 -3.84
C GLU A 83 0.87 -16.98 -3.79
N ALA A 84 0.31 -15.77 -3.69
CA ALA A 84 1.09 -14.55 -3.50
C ALA A 84 1.72 -14.47 -2.10
N TRP A 85 1.01 -14.88 -1.05
CA TRP A 85 1.57 -15.03 0.30
C TRP A 85 2.70 -16.05 0.33
N GLU A 86 2.54 -17.18 -0.36
CA GLU A 86 3.58 -18.20 -0.47
C GLU A 86 4.85 -17.66 -1.15
N ILE A 87 4.71 -16.81 -2.18
CA ILE A 87 5.86 -16.12 -2.79
C ILE A 87 6.57 -15.21 -1.78
N MET A 88 5.83 -14.44 -0.99
CA MET A 88 6.41 -13.58 0.05
C MET A 88 7.11 -14.39 1.14
N ARG A 89 6.54 -15.54 1.53
CA ARG A 89 7.10 -16.49 2.48
C ARG A 89 8.42 -17.10 1.99
N GLN A 90 8.51 -17.39 0.69
CA GLN A 90 9.73 -17.91 0.05
C GLN A 90 10.85 -16.85 -0.09
N ARG A 91 10.52 -15.57 0.03
CA ARG A 91 11.47 -14.44 -0.08
C ARG A 91 11.53 -13.63 1.22
N PRO A 92 11.91 -14.24 2.36
CA PRO A 92 12.07 -13.50 3.62
C PRO A 92 13.20 -12.47 3.55
N ASP A 93 14.08 -12.59 2.55
CA ASP A 93 15.19 -11.69 2.27
C ASP A 93 14.77 -10.42 1.49
N VAL A 94 13.52 -10.31 1.05
CA VAL A 94 12.96 -9.16 0.33
C VAL A 94 11.89 -8.51 1.20
N LYS A 95 11.92 -7.18 1.30
CA LYS A 95 10.89 -6.42 2.03
C LYS A 95 9.71 -6.15 1.10
N PHE A 96 8.50 -6.38 1.56
CA PHE A 96 7.27 -6.11 0.83
C PHE A 96 6.50 -4.99 1.51
N PHE A 97 6.24 -3.92 0.77
CA PHE A 97 5.41 -2.80 1.20
C PHE A 97 4.00 -3.01 0.64
N LEU A 98 3.07 -3.33 1.53
CA LEU A 98 1.65 -3.42 1.23
C LEU A 98 0.97 -2.10 1.56
N LEU A 99 0.06 -1.68 0.69
CA LEU A 99 -0.79 -0.51 0.89
C LEU A 99 -2.22 -0.89 0.54
N THR A 100 -3.18 -0.51 1.39
CA THR A 100 -4.59 -0.80 1.13
C THR A 100 -5.54 0.26 1.67
N LYS A 101 -6.71 0.34 1.04
CA LYS A 101 -7.88 1.09 1.55
C LYS A 101 -8.91 0.16 2.22
N ARG A 102 -8.58 -1.12 2.39
CA ARG A 102 -9.49 -2.19 2.84
C ARG A 102 -9.01 -2.93 4.11
N PRO A 103 -8.57 -2.22 5.17
CA PRO A 103 -8.05 -2.90 6.36
C PRO A 103 -9.03 -3.87 7.02
N GLN A 104 -10.34 -3.63 6.90
CA GLN A 104 -11.41 -4.47 7.44
C GLN A 104 -11.38 -5.92 6.93
N ARG A 105 -10.70 -6.18 5.81
CA ARG A 105 -10.61 -7.52 5.22
C ARG A 105 -9.40 -8.31 5.66
N ILE A 106 -8.40 -7.65 6.22
CA ILE A 106 -7.05 -8.20 6.35
C ILE A 106 -7.06 -9.46 7.22
N LEU A 107 -7.73 -9.44 8.38
CA LEU A 107 -7.77 -10.60 9.29
C LEU A 107 -8.25 -11.89 8.60
N ASN A 108 -9.25 -11.78 7.72
CA ASN A 108 -9.80 -12.93 6.99
C ASN A 108 -8.94 -13.34 5.77
N CYS A 109 -7.92 -12.56 5.43
CA CYS A 109 -7.06 -12.75 4.26
C CYS A 109 -5.61 -13.11 4.63
N LEU A 110 -5.29 -13.26 5.91
CA LEU A 110 -3.96 -13.66 6.37
C LEU A 110 -3.72 -15.15 6.05
N PRO A 111 -2.51 -15.53 5.64
CA PRO A 111 -2.19 -16.91 5.33
C PRO A 111 -2.09 -17.74 6.63
N GLN A 112 -2.17 -19.05 6.49
CA GLN A 112 -1.90 -19.94 7.62
C GLN A 112 -0.46 -19.73 8.15
N GLY A 113 -0.30 -19.73 9.47
CA GLY A 113 1.01 -19.56 10.10
C GLY A 113 1.50 -18.10 10.15
N TRP A 114 0.59 -17.13 9.97
CA TRP A 114 0.91 -15.71 10.11
C TRP A 114 1.50 -15.33 11.49
N GLY A 115 0.99 -15.93 12.57
CA GLY A 115 1.49 -15.68 13.93
C GLY A 115 1.34 -14.22 14.36
N ASP A 116 2.41 -13.62 14.87
CA ASP A 116 2.52 -12.21 15.26
C ASP A 116 2.99 -11.29 14.09
N GLY A 117 3.02 -11.83 12.87
CA GLY A 117 3.43 -11.13 11.65
C GLY A 117 4.83 -11.52 11.17
N TRP A 118 5.14 -11.15 9.92
CA TRP A 118 6.44 -11.43 9.30
C TRP A 118 7.29 -10.16 9.21
N GLU A 119 8.57 -10.24 9.57
CA GLU A 119 9.55 -9.13 9.54
C GLU A 119 9.71 -8.50 8.14
N ASN A 120 9.46 -9.28 7.10
CA ASN A 120 9.66 -8.83 5.73
C ASN A 120 8.41 -8.17 5.12
N ILE A 121 7.32 -8.00 5.88
CA ILE A 121 6.07 -7.39 5.43
C ILE A 121 5.77 -6.12 6.23
N MET A 122 5.68 -4.99 5.53
CA MET A 122 5.20 -3.73 6.08
C MET A 122 3.80 -3.44 5.55
N LEU A 123 2.83 -3.30 6.44
CA LEU A 123 1.46 -2.96 6.11
C LEU A 123 1.21 -1.46 6.28
N ASN A 124 0.61 -0.86 5.26
CA ASN A 124 0.20 0.52 5.29
C ASN A 124 -1.29 0.63 4.96
N VAL A 125 -1.98 1.52 5.66
CA VAL A 125 -3.33 1.92 5.28
C VAL A 125 -3.31 3.30 4.64
N THR A 126 -4.15 3.47 3.63
CA THR A 126 -4.37 4.79 3.07
C THR A 126 -5.30 5.61 3.97
N CYS A 127 -4.92 6.86 4.26
CA CYS A 127 -5.73 7.84 4.99
C CYS A 127 -5.82 9.14 4.18
N GLU A 128 -6.78 9.22 3.26
CA GLU A 128 -6.88 10.34 2.30
C GLU A 128 -7.30 11.66 2.94
N ASN A 129 -8.01 11.58 4.07
CA ASN A 129 -8.45 12.69 4.91
C ASN A 129 -8.71 12.16 6.34
N GLN A 130 -9.05 13.05 7.27
CA GLN A 130 -9.29 12.67 8.67
C GLN A 130 -10.35 11.59 8.84
N ALA A 131 -11.47 11.63 8.11
CA ALA A 131 -12.52 10.63 8.24
C ALA A 131 -12.03 9.21 7.88
N ARG A 132 -11.17 9.09 6.85
CA ARG A 132 -10.55 7.82 6.49
C ARG A 132 -9.43 7.42 7.46
N ALA A 133 -8.74 8.37 8.07
CA ALA A 133 -7.79 8.10 9.16
C ALA A 133 -8.52 7.48 10.36
N ASP A 134 -9.61 8.09 10.80
CA ASP A 134 -10.38 7.65 11.95
C ASP A 134 -11.08 6.32 11.73
N GLU A 135 -11.44 6.00 10.50
CA GLU A 135 -11.96 4.68 10.12
C GLU A 135 -10.88 3.58 10.14
N ARG A 136 -9.70 3.87 9.61
CA ARG A 136 -8.76 2.80 9.17
C ARG A 136 -7.58 2.59 10.10
N ILE A 137 -7.14 3.63 10.81
CA ILE A 137 -6.00 3.52 11.73
C ILE A 137 -6.32 2.61 12.91
N PRO A 138 -7.50 2.68 13.56
CA PRO A 138 -7.84 1.73 14.62
C PRO A 138 -7.75 0.27 14.15
N LEU A 139 -8.28 -0.02 12.96
CA LEU A 139 -8.19 -1.35 12.36
C LEU A 139 -6.73 -1.77 12.12
N LEU A 140 -5.88 -0.88 11.60
CA LEU A 140 -4.46 -1.15 11.43
C LEU A 140 -3.76 -1.49 12.76
N LEU A 141 -4.06 -0.75 13.83
CA LEU A 141 -3.45 -0.94 15.14
C LEU A 141 -3.81 -2.30 15.76
N ASP A 142 -4.98 -2.85 15.45
CA ASP A 142 -5.42 -4.17 15.94
C ASP A 142 -4.85 -5.35 15.12
N LEU A 143 -4.29 -5.11 13.93
CA LEU A 143 -3.77 -6.18 13.08
C LEU A 143 -2.41 -6.72 13.55
N PRO A 144 -2.13 -8.02 13.42
CA PRO A 144 -0.87 -8.64 13.86
C PRO A 144 0.27 -8.42 12.85
N PHE A 145 0.62 -7.17 12.54
CA PHE A 145 1.77 -6.84 11.71
C PHE A 145 2.85 -6.21 12.57
N LYS A 146 4.10 -6.63 12.35
CA LYS A 146 5.25 -6.07 13.07
C LYS A 146 5.57 -4.64 12.62
N HIS A 147 5.48 -4.41 11.31
CA HIS A 147 5.75 -3.11 10.69
C HIS A 147 4.47 -2.49 10.14
N LYS A 148 4.11 -1.32 10.67
CA LYS A 148 2.90 -0.59 10.30
C LYS A 148 3.23 0.84 9.93
N GLY A 149 2.58 1.35 8.89
CA GLY A 149 2.71 2.73 8.46
C GLY A 149 1.39 3.33 7.97
N ILE A 150 1.38 4.66 7.86
CA ILE A 150 0.25 5.43 7.35
C ILE A 150 0.65 6.07 6.04
N MET A 151 -0.26 6.00 5.05
CA MET A 151 -0.06 6.70 3.79
C MET A 151 -1.23 7.65 3.49
N CYS A 152 -1.01 8.94 3.57
CA CYS A 152 -1.96 9.95 3.14
C CYS A 152 -1.86 10.12 1.62
N ALA A 153 -2.46 9.21 0.85
CA ALA A 153 -2.39 9.20 -0.62
C ALA A 153 -3.65 8.61 -1.33
N PRO A 154 -4.39 9.42 -2.10
CA PRO A 154 -4.15 10.84 -2.31
C PRO A 154 -4.46 11.68 -1.07
N PHE A 155 -3.68 12.73 -0.83
CA PHE A 155 -3.85 13.62 0.31
C PHE A 155 -4.84 14.75 -0.02
N ILE A 156 -6.13 14.50 0.24
CA ILE A 156 -7.25 15.32 -0.24
C ILE A 156 -7.97 16.07 0.88
N GLY A 157 -7.37 16.10 2.07
CA GLY A 157 -7.82 16.85 3.22
C GLY A 157 -6.81 16.72 4.36
N PRO A 158 -6.86 17.60 5.37
CA PRO A 158 -5.96 17.53 6.51
C PRO A 158 -6.13 16.20 7.26
N VAL A 159 -5.01 15.67 7.76
CA VAL A 159 -4.95 14.49 8.63
C VAL A 159 -4.07 14.83 9.81
N SER A 160 -4.57 14.54 11.01
CA SER A 160 -3.85 14.56 12.27
C SER A 160 -3.80 13.15 12.84
N LEU A 161 -2.63 12.80 13.37
CA LEU A 161 -2.33 11.50 13.96
C LEU A 161 -2.20 11.54 15.49
N HIS A 162 -2.38 12.72 16.11
CA HIS A 162 -2.33 12.93 17.56
C HIS A 162 -3.03 11.85 18.39
N ALA A 163 -4.22 11.42 17.97
CA ALA A 163 -5.00 10.41 18.69
C ALA A 163 -4.35 9.01 18.70
N TYR A 164 -3.42 8.75 17.78
CA TYR A 164 -2.84 7.44 17.50
C TYR A 164 -1.38 7.29 17.95
N TRP A 165 -0.66 8.39 18.17
CA TRP A 165 0.75 8.33 18.58
C TRP A 165 0.99 7.58 19.90
N ARG A 166 0.03 7.66 20.84
CA ARG A 166 0.09 6.96 22.12
C ARG A 166 0.24 5.44 22.01
N PHE A 167 -0.10 4.85 20.86
CA PHE A 167 0.01 3.41 20.65
C PHE A 167 1.44 2.98 20.28
N GLY A 168 2.28 3.90 19.78
CA GLY A 168 3.69 3.60 19.48
C GLY A 168 3.93 2.55 18.39
N GLN A 169 2.93 2.29 17.52
CA GLN A 169 3.01 1.24 16.49
C GLN A 169 3.23 1.79 15.06
N ILE A 170 3.21 3.10 14.86
CA ILE A 170 3.37 3.71 13.53
C ILE A 170 4.86 4.01 13.30
N GLU A 171 5.49 3.27 12.39
CA GLU A 171 6.92 3.40 12.10
C GLU A 171 7.21 4.47 11.04
N GLN A 172 6.26 4.69 10.14
CA GLN A 172 6.40 5.59 9.02
C GLN A 172 5.08 6.25 8.64
N VAL A 173 5.17 7.53 8.25
CA VAL A 173 4.10 8.27 7.61
C VAL A 173 4.59 8.80 6.27
N VAL A 174 3.81 8.57 5.21
CA VAL A 174 4.08 9.08 3.87
C VAL A 174 2.88 9.84 3.35
N CYS A 175 3.07 10.96 2.65
CA CYS A 175 1.97 11.65 1.98
C CYS A 175 2.28 12.03 0.53
N TRP A 176 1.22 12.08 -0.28
CA TRP A 176 1.28 12.38 -1.72
C TRP A 176 -0.09 12.85 -2.24
N GLY A 177 -0.13 13.84 -3.12
CA GLY A 177 -1.35 14.29 -3.79
C GLY A 177 -1.82 13.42 -4.96
N GLU A 178 -2.82 13.92 -5.69
CA GLU A 178 -3.33 13.28 -6.91
C GLU A 178 -2.49 13.64 -8.13
N ASN A 179 -2.58 12.82 -9.18
CA ASN A 179 -1.81 13.02 -10.40
C ASN A 179 -2.74 12.99 -11.61
N TYR A 180 -2.19 13.41 -12.74
CA TYR A 180 -2.89 13.42 -14.02
C TYR A 180 -4.12 14.35 -14.00
N ASP A 181 -5.00 14.17 -14.99
CA ASP A 181 -6.14 15.04 -15.19
C ASP A 181 -7.15 14.98 -14.04
N GLY A 182 -7.60 16.15 -13.60
CA GLY A 182 -8.53 16.30 -12.48
C GLY A 182 -7.91 16.18 -11.09
N ALA A 183 -6.58 16.19 -10.96
CA ALA A 183 -5.92 16.19 -9.64
C ALA A 183 -6.43 17.32 -8.75
N ARG A 184 -6.97 16.96 -7.57
CA ARG A 184 -7.38 17.94 -6.56
C ARG A 184 -6.14 18.60 -5.92
N PRO A 185 -6.26 19.86 -5.45
CA PRO A 185 -5.16 20.53 -4.77
C PRO A 185 -4.68 19.76 -3.53
N CYS A 186 -3.40 19.41 -3.50
CA CYS A 186 -2.69 18.98 -2.29
C CYS A 186 -2.13 20.22 -1.59
N HIS A 187 -2.75 20.64 -0.48
CA HIS A 187 -2.34 21.87 0.19
C HIS A 187 -1.09 21.65 1.04
N PHE A 188 -0.06 22.48 0.83
CA PHE A 188 1.22 22.39 1.54
C PHE A 188 1.08 22.48 3.06
N ASP A 189 0.11 23.24 3.57
CA ASP A 189 -0.12 23.37 5.02
C ASP A 189 -0.51 22.05 5.68
N TRP A 190 -1.21 21.15 4.97
CA TRP A 190 -1.52 19.82 5.47
C TRP A 190 -0.24 18.98 5.61
N VAL A 191 0.64 19.05 4.60
CA VAL A 191 1.94 18.36 4.59
C VAL A 191 2.81 18.84 5.74
N LYS A 192 2.91 20.17 5.94
CA LYS A 192 3.68 20.74 7.05
C LYS A 192 3.14 20.33 8.41
N SER A 193 1.82 20.34 8.59
CA SER A 193 1.18 19.97 9.85
C SER A 193 1.45 18.49 10.18
N LEU A 194 1.26 17.61 9.20
CA LEU A 194 1.53 16.18 9.37
C LEU A 194 3.01 15.88 9.63
N GLN A 195 3.91 16.59 8.93
CA GLN A 195 5.35 16.48 9.13
C GLN A 195 5.77 16.92 10.53
N ALA A 196 5.19 18.00 11.05
CA ALA A 196 5.47 18.49 12.40
C ALA A 196 5.10 17.45 13.46
N GLU A 197 3.93 16.80 13.34
CA GLU A 197 3.55 15.71 14.24
C GLU A 197 4.54 14.54 14.19
N CYS A 198 4.98 14.15 13.00
CA CYS A 198 5.95 13.07 12.86
C CYS A 198 7.30 13.43 13.51
N VAL A 199 7.75 14.68 13.39
CA VAL A 199 8.98 15.16 14.04
C VAL A 199 8.85 15.13 15.57
N GLU A 200 7.72 15.58 16.12
CA GLU A 200 7.44 15.55 17.56
C GLU A 200 7.50 14.12 18.12
N HIS A 201 7.00 13.14 17.36
CA HIS A 201 6.96 11.74 17.76
C HIS A 201 8.14 10.90 17.24
N GLN A 202 9.16 11.54 16.66
CA GLN A 202 10.36 10.87 16.11
C GLN A 202 10.05 9.76 15.09
N THR A 203 8.95 9.92 14.35
CA THR A 203 8.50 8.99 13.30
C THR A 203 9.06 9.39 11.94
N THR A 204 9.44 8.42 11.13
CA THR A 204 9.94 8.70 9.77
C THR A 204 8.83 9.31 8.92
N PHE A 205 9.10 10.47 8.33
CA PHE A 205 8.18 11.16 7.43
C PHE A 205 8.72 11.20 6.01
N GLY A 206 7.86 10.91 5.03
CA GLY A 206 8.17 11.01 3.60
C GLY A 206 7.13 11.83 2.85
N PHE A 207 7.60 12.75 2.01
CA PHE A 207 6.76 13.46 1.05
C PHE A 207 7.22 13.11 -0.37
N ILE A 208 6.31 12.63 -1.22
CA ILE A 208 6.65 12.15 -2.57
C ILE A 208 6.54 13.29 -3.58
N GLU A 209 5.33 13.80 -3.82
CA GLU A 209 5.06 14.93 -4.72
C GLU A 209 3.67 15.52 -4.42
N THR A 210 3.23 16.52 -5.20
CA THR A 210 1.89 17.14 -5.11
C THR A 210 0.98 16.69 -6.22
#